data_AF-A0A818IHS1-F1
#
_entry.id   AF-A0A818IHS1-F1
#
_cell.length_a   1.000
_cell.length_b   1.000
_cell.length_c   1.000
_cell.angle_alpha   90.00
_cell.angle_beta   90.00
_cell.angle_gamma   90.00
#
_symmetry.space_group_name_H-M   'P 1'
#
loop_
_entity.id
_entity.type
_entity.pdbx_description
1 polymer ?
#
loop_
_entity_poly.entity_id
_entity_poly.type
_entity_poly.pdbx_seq_one_letter_code
_entity_poly.pdbx_strand_id
1 'polypeptide(L)'
;MLGASTGSISVDLQTIPSEPIRFMADPTERNRLEDSIIAWTWRKFIDNPINPYELVLMPMTKASVRAMDVVQQFATQLGIPVPETFVISGASKRGWTTWTTAAVDNVRVIGAIPIVMDMADFQKSLHHHFRSLNGWTFAFKDYFELNITSYVDNPNLLKMSQIIDPYYYFDRYAKVKILQIQSSGDEFFLLDNEDTFWQELQLATGGTYLRRLPNADHSCAGHEISLFWTMRSFYLSIYENKPLPSLRWMKTSNNTHGYIRAIVDFSVGPRPMSAYGYHARTLNDQRYCHSIADIKWNENWAFDCDFPGNDLTNIQIPGESCSAICGRTSRCSHFAWSKYKGGTCWLKQGTVLKTQAIVKNDSSNVCGVLADFEQIPNEEPIISSILATRYFANDSDGCALPAFNYTVSYPIALGNIEALKHLKFRPELCGQVVTVNCGHESLDTIVTSSKFEGGLLLYNSTWNKLTNMKHSENTSCSIQLQFRNIFKFPGPLCYYKSGTKSATTYYHKIGILNTYGRIVSGATIDKQPAHPRGVNASYAFDFDFVDIDKEVIFTFADNTKHSFRVRECLTYEHEQIWR
;
A
#
# COMPACT_ATOMS: atom_id res chain seq x y z
N MET A 1 0.74 17.07 5.47
CA MET A 1 -0.56 16.60 6.00
C MET A 1 -0.68 16.83 7.51
N LEU A 2 0.27 16.35 8.34
CA LEU A 2 0.23 16.52 9.80
C LEU A 2 0.05 17.98 10.24
N GLY A 3 0.90 18.90 9.79
CA GLY A 3 0.81 20.32 10.13
C GLY A 3 -0.53 20.94 9.79
N ALA A 4 -1.03 20.75 8.56
CA ALA A 4 -2.34 21.25 8.15
C ALA A 4 -3.50 20.69 9.01
N SER A 5 -3.44 19.39 9.37
CA SER A 5 -4.50 18.72 10.13
C SER A 5 -4.49 18.99 11.64
N THR A 6 -3.40 19.53 12.17
CA THR A 6 -3.17 19.80 13.60
C THR A 6 -3.01 21.29 13.90
N GLY A 7 -2.84 22.13 12.88
CA GLY A 7 -2.54 23.55 13.02
C GLY A 7 -1.18 23.84 13.66
N SER A 8 -0.29 22.85 13.71
CA SER A 8 1.00 22.93 14.42
C SER A 8 2.18 23.05 13.46
N ILE A 9 3.29 23.63 13.93
CA ILE A 9 4.54 23.64 13.18
C ILE A 9 4.99 22.19 12.94
N SER A 10 5.18 21.81 11.68
CA SER A 10 5.62 20.48 11.28
C SER A 10 6.82 20.59 10.38
N VAL A 11 7.85 19.80 10.68
CA VAL A 11 9.11 19.77 9.93
C VAL A 11 9.41 18.33 9.55
N ASP A 12 9.81 18.13 8.29
CA ASP A 12 10.31 16.86 7.79
C ASP A 12 11.83 16.98 7.64
N LEU A 13 12.56 16.19 8.44
CA LEU A 13 14.02 16.17 8.42
C LEU A 13 14.48 15.04 7.49
N GLN A 14 14.94 15.43 6.30
CA GLN A 14 15.42 14.51 5.29
C GLN A 14 16.96 14.43 5.32
N THR A 15 17.50 13.47 4.58
CA THR A 15 18.93 13.37 4.22
C THR A 15 19.91 13.35 5.40
N ILE A 16 19.56 12.64 6.47
CA ILE A 16 20.45 12.34 7.62
C ILE A 16 20.78 10.84 7.71
N PRO A 17 21.97 10.40 7.24
CA PRO A 17 22.90 11.14 6.39
C PRO A 17 22.39 11.28 4.94
N SER A 18 23.06 12.09 4.14
CA SER A 18 22.82 12.12 2.69
C SER A 18 23.40 10.86 2.06
N GLU A 19 22.60 10.18 1.25
CA GLU A 19 22.93 8.89 0.66
C GLU A 19 22.90 8.99 -0.88
N PRO A 20 23.72 8.21 -1.61
CA PRO A 20 24.67 7.21 -1.12
C PRO A 20 25.95 7.79 -0.51
N ILE A 21 26.63 7.01 0.33
CA ILE A 21 27.95 7.35 0.89
C ILE A 21 29.00 6.35 0.39
N ARG A 22 30.14 6.88 -0.06
CA ARG A 22 31.35 6.09 -0.32
C ARG A 22 32.38 6.39 0.77
N PHE A 23 32.80 5.36 1.50
CA PHE A 23 33.82 5.49 2.54
C PHE A 23 35.21 5.26 1.96
N MET A 24 36.13 6.20 2.16
CA MET A 24 37.52 6.05 1.68
C MET A 24 38.23 4.84 2.29
N ALA A 25 37.85 4.45 3.51
CA ALA A 25 38.41 3.29 4.19
C ALA A 25 37.76 1.95 3.77
N ASP A 26 36.73 1.99 2.89
CA ASP A 26 36.09 0.79 2.38
C ASP A 26 36.84 0.27 1.15
N PRO A 27 37.51 -0.89 1.23
CA PRO A 27 38.30 -1.43 0.12
C PRO A 27 37.44 -1.84 -1.08
N THR A 28 36.13 -2.02 -0.90
CA THR A 28 35.21 -2.33 -2.01
C THR A 28 34.83 -1.09 -2.80
N GLU A 29 35.13 0.10 -2.27
CA GLU A 29 34.83 1.41 -2.89
C GLU A 29 33.36 1.61 -3.29
N ARG A 30 32.45 0.79 -2.74
CA ARG A 30 31.05 0.76 -3.17
C ARG A 30 30.28 1.95 -2.60
N ASN A 31 29.28 2.40 -3.37
CA ASN A 31 28.28 3.33 -2.88
C ASN A 31 27.35 2.58 -1.91
N ARG A 32 27.35 2.99 -0.64
CA ARG A 32 26.52 2.40 0.41
C ARG A 32 25.25 3.21 0.61
N LEU A 33 24.15 2.50 0.81
CA LEU A 33 22.84 3.03 1.22
C LEU A 33 22.60 2.69 2.70
N GLU A 34 21.51 3.20 3.28
CA GLU A 34 21.17 3.20 4.72
C GLU A 34 21.70 1.99 5.52
N ASP A 35 21.17 0.78 5.31
CA ASP A 35 21.58 -0.41 6.07
C ASP A 35 23.07 -0.74 5.88
N SER A 36 23.58 -0.60 4.66
CA SER A 36 24.97 -0.84 4.33
C SER A 36 25.93 0.17 4.96
N ILE A 37 25.48 1.41 5.16
CA ILE A 37 26.19 2.46 5.89
C ILE A 37 26.25 2.09 7.37
N ILE A 38 25.11 1.75 7.97
CA ILE A 38 25.03 1.36 9.38
C ILE A 38 25.94 0.15 9.63
N ALA A 39 25.77 -0.92 8.86
CA ALA A 39 26.59 -2.12 8.96
C ALA A 39 28.09 -1.80 8.80
N TRP A 40 28.47 -0.94 7.85
CA TRP A 40 29.86 -0.52 7.72
C TRP A 40 30.40 0.16 8.98
N THR A 41 29.67 1.14 9.50
CA THR A 41 30.08 1.86 10.71
C THR A 41 30.15 0.97 11.95
N TRP A 42 29.25 -0.01 12.06
CA TRP A 42 29.30 -1.01 13.12
C TRP A 42 30.51 -1.92 13.01
N ARG A 43 30.83 -2.41 11.80
CA ARG A 43 32.04 -3.22 11.58
C ARG A 43 33.28 -2.45 12.01
N LYS A 44 33.41 -1.18 11.59
CA LYS A 44 34.52 -0.30 11.98
C LYS A 44 34.64 -0.14 13.50
N PHE A 45 33.53 0.04 14.20
CA PHE A 45 33.52 0.15 15.65
C PHE A 45 33.83 -1.18 16.35
N ILE A 46 33.30 -2.31 15.86
CA ILE A 46 33.57 -3.64 16.41
C ILE A 46 35.07 -3.97 16.26
N ASP A 47 35.70 -3.59 15.15
CA ASP A 47 37.14 -3.75 14.93
C ASP A 47 37.98 -2.85 15.85
N ASN A 48 37.51 -1.63 16.13
CA ASN A 48 38.21 -0.67 16.98
C ASN A 48 37.23 0.18 17.83
N PRO A 49 36.88 -0.27 19.06
CA PRO A 49 35.79 0.31 19.85
C PRO A 49 36.24 1.54 20.66
N ILE A 50 37.13 2.36 20.11
CA ILE A 50 37.68 3.54 20.79
C ILE A 50 36.83 4.78 20.50
N ASN A 51 36.41 4.94 19.24
CA ASN A 51 35.76 6.16 18.77
C ASN A 51 34.26 5.94 18.53
N PRO A 52 33.35 6.41 19.41
CA PRO A 52 31.92 6.27 19.20
C PRO A 52 31.40 7.10 18.01
N TYR A 53 32.15 8.09 17.54
CA TYR A 53 31.77 8.90 16.37
C TYR A 53 31.85 8.13 15.05
N GLU A 54 32.42 6.92 15.03
CA GLU A 54 32.34 6.03 13.87
C GLU A 54 30.90 5.61 13.60
N LEU A 55 30.06 5.47 14.64
CA LEU A 55 28.70 4.98 14.53
C LEU A 55 27.78 6.03 13.92
N VAL A 56 27.23 5.77 12.72
CA VAL A 56 26.42 6.74 11.97
C VAL A 56 25.17 7.22 12.71
N LEU A 57 24.65 6.41 13.64
CA LEU A 57 23.49 6.80 14.44
C LEU A 57 23.77 8.06 15.28
N MET A 58 25.01 8.25 15.75
CA MET A 58 25.40 9.40 16.58
C MET A 58 25.20 10.75 15.85
N PRO A 59 25.75 10.97 14.64
CA PRO A 59 25.44 12.18 13.88
C PRO A 59 23.98 12.27 13.44
N MET A 60 23.27 11.16 13.19
CA MET A 60 21.83 11.20 12.90
C MET A 60 21.04 11.79 14.08
N THR A 61 21.26 11.29 15.31
CA THR A 61 20.65 11.81 16.54
C THR A 61 20.98 13.29 16.73
N LYS A 62 22.26 13.66 16.56
CA LYS A 62 22.71 15.05 16.70
C LYS A 62 22.03 15.97 15.68
N ALA A 63 21.87 15.52 14.44
CA ALA A 63 21.18 16.28 13.41
C ALA A 63 19.70 16.50 13.76
N SER A 64 19.01 15.49 14.29
CA SER A 64 17.63 15.62 14.78
C SER A 64 17.50 16.64 15.92
N VAL A 65 18.44 16.67 16.87
CA VAL A 65 18.48 17.69 17.93
C VAL A 65 18.71 19.08 17.34
N ARG A 66 19.65 19.24 16.40
CA ARG A 66 19.92 20.52 15.74
C ARG A 66 18.76 20.99 14.86
N ALA A 67 17.98 20.09 14.28
CA ALA A 67 16.77 20.45 13.55
C ALA A 67 15.79 21.20 14.46
N MET A 68 15.61 20.76 15.71
CA MET A 68 14.76 21.46 16.69
C MET A 68 15.28 22.88 17.00
N ASP A 69 16.61 23.06 17.12
CA ASP A 69 17.21 24.40 17.28
C ASP A 69 16.86 25.32 16.10
N VAL A 70 16.98 24.79 14.87
CA VAL A 70 16.65 25.52 13.64
C VAL A 70 15.17 25.88 13.59
N VAL A 71 14.26 24.97 13.99
CA VAL A 71 12.83 25.27 14.07
C VAL A 71 12.57 26.45 15.01
N GLN A 72 13.16 26.45 16.20
CA GLN A 72 12.96 27.52 17.18
C GLN A 72 13.53 28.86 16.68
N GLN A 73 14.73 28.83 16.10
CA GLN A 73 15.37 30.01 15.52
C GLN A 73 14.53 30.58 14.36
N PHE A 74 14.04 29.72 13.46
CA PHE A 74 13.28 30.15 12.30
C PHE A 74 11.89 30.67 12.69
N ALA A 75 11.22 30.04 13.67
CA ALA A 75 9.97 30.55 14.23
C ALA A 75 10.14 31.97 14.80
N THR A 76 11.26 32.21 15.50
CA THR A 76 11.61 33.54 16.01
C THR A 76 11.77 34.56 14.88
N GLN A 77 12.48 34.19 13.79
CA GLN A 77 12.69 35.06 12.63
C GLN A 77 11.39 35.40 11.91
N LEU A 78 10.44 34.47 11.86
CA LEU A 78 9.12 34.67 11.27
C LEU A 78 8.16 35.46 12.17
N GLY A 79 8.54 35.74 13.43
CA GLY A 79 7.67 36.41 14.39
C GLY A 79 6.43 35.59 14.78
N ILE A 80 6.49 34.26 14.64
CA ILE A 80 5.44 33.34 15.07
C ILE A 80 5.77 32.73 16.44
N PRO A 81 4.79 32.16 17.16
CA PRO A 81 5.06 31.48 18.43
C PRO A 81 6.17 30.41 18.29
N VAL A 82 7.19 30.51 19.15
CA VAL A 82 8.32 29.59 19.17
C VAL A 82 7.92 28.30 19.90
N PRO A 83 8.08 27.11 19.29
CA PRO A 83 7.75 25.87 19.97
C PRO A 83 8.75 25.56 21.08
N GLU A 84 8.27 25.32 22.30
CA GLU A 84 9.10 24.94 23.45
C GLU A 84 9.33 23.44 23.55
N THR A 85 8.38 22.66 23.03
CA THR A 85 8.36 21.20 23.12
C THR A 85 8.04 20.55 21.77
N PHE A 86 8.46 19.30 21.62
CA PHE A 86 8.42 18.56 20.36
C PHE A 86 7.87 17.14 20.56
N VAL A 87 7.16 16.68 19.54
CA VAL A 87 6.83 15.26 19.34
C VAL A 87 7.55 14.81 18.07
N ILE A 88 8.34 13.75 18.16
CA ILE A 88 9.19 13.27 17.07
C ILE A 88 8.78 11.86 16.62
N SER A 89 9.04 11.54 15.35
CA SER A 89 8.68 10.26 14.74
C SER A 89 9.66 9.90 13.62
N GLY A 90 9.82 8.60 13.38
CA GLY A 90 10.61 8.09 12.27
C GLY A 90 10.43 6.59 12.10
N ALA A 91 10.65 6.08 10.89
CA ALA A 91 10.53 4.67 10.56
C ALA A 91 11.90 3.98 10.45
N SER A 92 11.96 2.70 10.82
CA SER A 92 13.15 1.86 10.73
C SER A 92 14.35 2.51 11.43
N LYS A 93 15.42 2.84 10.70
CA LYS A 93 16.62 3.46 11.29
C LYS A 93 16.39 4.91 11.71
N ARG A 94 15.43 5.59 11.08
CA ARG A 94 14.91 6.89 11.58
C ARG A 94 14.03 6.69 12.82
N GLY A 95 13.40 5.53 12.99
CA GLY A 95 12.78 5.10 14.25
C GLY A 95 13.81 4.90 15.35
N TRP A 96 14.98 4.36 15.00
CA TRP A 96 16.12 4.25 15.93
C TRP A 96 16.64 5.63 16.35
N THR A 97 16.75 6.53 15.38
CA THR A 97 17.10 7.94 15.62
C THR A 97 16.05 8.63 16.49
N THR A 98 14.77 8.28 16.36
CA THR A 98 13.69 8.79 17.21
C THR A 98 13.90 8.42 18.68
N TRP A 99 14.21 7.15 18.97
CA TRP A 99 14.55 6.71 20.33
C TRP A 99 15.71 7.49 20.92
N THR A 100 16.85 7.51 20.22
CA THR A 100 18.06 8.17 20.72
C THR A 100 17.92 9.69 20.83
N THR A 101 17.15 10.33 19.96
CA THR A 101 16.84 11.77 20.05
C THR A 101 16.01 12.06 21.30
N ALA A 102 14.99 11.24 21.59
CA ALA A 102 14.21 11.36 22.80
C ALA A 102 15.07 11.15 24.07
N ALA A 103 16.08 10.28 24.02
CA ALA A 103 16.98 10.05 25.16
C ALA A 103 17.95 11.21 25.40
N VAL A 104 18.43 11.85 24.33
CA VAL A 104 19.43 12.93 24.41
C VAL A 104 18.78 14.26 24.73
N ASP A 105 17.58 14.53 24.21
CA ASP A 105 16.86 15.80 24.39
C ASP A 105 15.48 15.60 25.04
N ASN A 106 15.47 14.85 26.14
CA ASN A 106 14.26 14.54 26.92
C ASN A 106 13.65 15.74 27.67
N VAL A 107 14.24 16.93 27.52
CA VAL A 107 13.71 18.19 28.06
C VAL A 107 12.75 18.81 27.05
N ARG A 108 13.11 18.83 25.76
CA ARG A 108 12.26 19.38 24.70
C ARG A 108 11.35 18.33 24.07
N VAL A 109 11.80 17.07 23.99
CA VAL A 109 11.00 15.99 23.44
C VAL A 109 10.03 15.47 24.50
N ILE A 110 8.74 15.74 24.31
CA ILE A 110 7.66 15.29 25.22
C ILE A 110 6.89 14.07 24.68
N GLY A 111 7.11 13.73 23.41
CA GLY A 111 6.54 12.55 22.78
C GLY A 111 7.42 11.95 21.69
N ALA A 112 7.44 10.62 21.58
CA ALA A 112 8.23 9.91 20.58
C ALA A 112 7.43 8.77 19.95
N ILE A 113 7.53 8.66 18.61
CA ILE A 113 6.82 7.66 17.81
C ILE A 113 7.82 6.88 16.93
N PRO A 114 8.57 5.92 17.51
CA PRO A 114 9.39 5.00 16.73
C PRO A 114 8.50 4.01 15.97
N ILE A 115 8.66 3.96 14.64
CA ILE A 115 7.90 3.09 13.74
C ILE A 115 8.83 1.99 13.21
N VAL A 116 8.37 0.74 13.20
CA VAL A 116 9.12 -0.46 12.78
C VAL A 116 10.54 -0.49 13.35
N MET A 117 10.63 -0.24 14.66
CA MET A 117 11.91 -0.21 15.39
C MET A 117 11.70 -0.59 16.87
N ASP A 118 11.69 -1.90 17.15
CA ASP A 118 11.59 -2.48 18.50
C ASP A 118 12.88 -3.12 19.02
N MET A 119 14.01 -2.87 18.40
CA MET A 119 15.28 -3.41 18.88
C MET A 119 15.82 -2.56 20.05
N ALA A 120 15.09 -2.57 21.18
CA ALA A 120 15.43 -1.92 22.45
C ALA A 120 15.87 -2.94 23.52
N ASP A 121 16.69 -3.90 23.07
CA ASP A 121 17.61 -4.78 23.79
C ASP A 121 18.34 -5.56 22.68
N PHE A 122 19.28 -4.88 22.04
CA PHE A 122 19.87 -5.23 20.76
C PHE A 122 20.39 -6.67 20.74
N GLN A 123 21.15 -7.07 21.76
CA GLN A 123 21.76 -8.38 21.82
C GLN A 123 20.71 -9.48 22.05
N LYS A 124 19.77 -9.29 22.99
CA LYS A 124 18.73 -10.30 23.22
C LYS A 124 17.79 -10.42 22.03
N SER A 125 17.42 -9.32 21.38
CA SER A 125 16.56 -9.33 20.20
C SER A 125 17.23 -10.04 19.01
N LEU A 126 18.55 -9.87 18.80
CA LEU A 126 19.27 -10.62 17.77
C LEU A 126 19.35 -12.14 18.07
N HIS A 127 19.60 -12.53 19.32
CA HIS A 127 19.53 -13.94 19.71
C HIS A 127 18.13 -14.53 19.57
N HIS A 128 17.10 -13.76 19.93
CA HIS A 128 15.71 -14.14 19.75
C HIS A 128 15.38 -14.34 18.27
N HIS A 129 15.75 -13.39 17.42
CA HIS A 129 15.59 -13.49 15.96
C HIS A 129 16.19 -14.79 15.42
N PHE A 130 17.46 -15.04 15.71
CA PHE A 130 18.16 -16.22 15.21
C PHE A 130 17.53 -17.53 15.68
N ARG A 131 17.15 -17.62 16.97
CA ARG A 131 16.54 -18.84 17.54
C ARG A 131 15.13 -19.09 16.99
N SER A 132 14.33 -18.03 16.85
CA SER A 132 12.97 -18.11 16.35
C SER A 132 12.92 -18.53 14.88
N LEU A 133 13.83 -18.02 14.05
CA LEU A 133 13.85 -18.30 12.62
C LEU A 133 14.82 -19.41 12.21
N ASN A 134 15.69 -19.86 13.12
CA ASN A 134 16.80 -20.78 12.83
C ASN A 134 17.76 -20.21 11.76
N GLY A 135 18.01 -18.91 11.82
CA GLY A 135 18.79 -18.17 10.83
C GLY A 135 18.51 -16.68 10.84
N TRP A 136 19.05 -15.98 9.83
CA TRP A 136 18.80 -14.57 9.57
C TRP A 136 17.92 -14.41 8.35
N THR A 137 17.02 -13.42 8.36
CA THR A 137 16.24 -13.07 7.17
C THR A 137 17.10 -12.37 6.11
N PHE A 138 16.57 -12.23 4.91
CA PHE A 138 17.22 -11.47 3.83
C PHE A 138 17.46 -10.00 4.20
N ALA A 139 16.65 -9.44 5.11
CA ALA A 139 16.77 -8.07 5.60
C ALA A 139 18.14 -7.82 6.28
N PHE A 140 18.75 -8.86 6.87
CA PHE A 140 20.05 -8.78 7.51
C PHE A 140 21.25 -8.89 6.55
N LYS A 141 21.03 -8.91 5.24
CA LYS A 141 22.09 -9.13 4.22
C LYS A 141 23.32 -8.24 4.40
N ASP A 142 23.15 -6.92 4.55
CA ASP A 142 24.28 -5.99 4.69
C ASP A 142 25.12 -6.27 5.96
N TYR A 143 24.46 -6.66 7.05
CA TYR A 143 25.10 -7.02 8.32
C TYR A 143 25.80 -8.38 8.21
N PHE A 144 25.18 -9.34 7.51
CA PHE A 144 25.73 -10.66 7.26
C PHE A 144 26.98 -10.60 6.36
N GLU A 145 26.95 -9.80 5.29
CA GLU A 145 28.10 -9.61 4.38
C GLU A 145 29.34 -9.05 5.09
N LEU A 146 29.14 -8.18 6.08
CA LEU A 146 30.20 -7.65 6.93
C LEU A 146 30.47 -8.51 8.17
N ASN A 147 29.90 -9.71 8.19
CA ASN A 147 30.07 -10.72 9.22
C ASN A 147 29.64 -10.25 10.62
N ILE A 148 28.78 -9.24 10.75
CA ILE A 148 28.35 -8.71 12.06
C ILE A 148 27.48 -9.73 12.80
N THR A 149 26.68 -10.49 12.06
CA THR A 149 25.77 -11.51 12.60
C THR A 149 26.49 -12.70 13.27
N SER A 150 27.80 -12.87 13.06
CA SER A 150 28.61 -13.84 13.84
C SER A 150 29.27 -13.23 15.08
N TYR A 151 29.13 -11.92 15.29
CA TYR A 151 29.73 -11.16 16.40
C TYR A 151 28.70 -10.78 17.46
N VAL A 152 27.50 -11.36 17.46
CA VAL A 152 26.41 -11.01 18.40
C VAL A 152 26.84 -11.14 19.87
N ASP A 153 27.70 -12.10 20.19
CA ASP A 153 28.29 -12.29 21.52
C ASP A 153 29.64 -11.58 21.74
N ASN A 154 30.11 -10.81 20.75
CA ASN A 154 31.40 -10.15 20.84
C ASN A 154 31.36 -8.99 21.87
N PRO A 155 32.35 -8.89 22.78
CA PRO A 155 32.41 -7.79 23.76
C PRO A 155 32.38 -6.38 23.15
N ASN A 156 32.91 -6.20 21.94
CA ASN A 156 32.90 -4.90 21.26
C ASN A 156 31.52 -4.57 20.68
N LEU A 157 30.72 -5.58 20.30
CA LEU A 157 29.32 -5.37 19.93
C LEU A 157 28.49 -4.98 21.16
N LEU A 158 28.77 -5.54 22.34
CA LEU A 158 28.15 -5.10 23.60
C LEU A 158 28.53 -3.65 23.95
N LYS A 159 29.80 -3.26 23.79
CA LYS A 159 30.21 -1.85 23.96
C LYS A 159 29.49 -0.93 22.97
N MET A 160 29.28 -1.40 21.74
CA MET A 160 28.54 -0.65 20.73
C MET A 160 27.08 -0.49 21.14
N SER A 161 26.41 -1.57 21.57
CA SER A 161 25.00 -1.51 21.99
C SER A 161 24.79 -0.56 23.16
N GLN A 162 25.72 -0.51 24.12
CA GLN A 162 25.69 0.49 25.22
C GLN A 162 25.63 1.95 24.73
N ILE A 163 26.05 2.23 23.50
CA ILE A 163 26.01 3.57 22.90
C ILE A 163 24.74 3.78 22.07
N ILE A 164 24.31 2.79 21.29
CA ILE A 164 23.24 2.99 20.29
C ILE A 164 21.89 2.43 20.71
N ASP A 165 21.84 1.47 21.61
CA ASP A 165 20.63 0.75 21.97
C ASP A 165 19.74 1.58 22.92
N PRO A 166 18.46 1.80 22.58
CA PRO A 166 17.52 2.52 23.44
C PRO A 166 17.40 1.94 24.87
N TYR A 167 17.66 0.64 25.06
CA TYR A 167 17.61 -0.04 26.35
C TYR A 167 18.41 0.67 27.45
N TYR A 168 19.61 1.12 27.12
CA TYR A 168 20.52 1.76 28.08
C TYR A 168 20.15 3.20 28.43
N TYR A 169 19.04 3.71 27.88
CA TYR A 169 18.56 5.07 28.08
C TYR A 169 17.14 5.12 28.67
N PHE A 170 16.60 4.00 29.16
CA PHE A 170 15.23 3.93 29.66
C PHE A 170 14.95 4.93 30.78
N ASP A 171 15.92 5.16 31.67
CA ASP A 171 15.86 6.17 32.73
C ASP A 171 15.60 7.59 32.20
N ARG A 172 16.01 7.87 30.96
CA ARG A 172 15.84 9.18 30.31
C ARG A 172 14.46 9.39 29.72
N TYR A 173 13.64 8.35 29.59
CA TYR A 173 12.31 8.45 28.99
C TYR A 173 11.19 8.73 30.01
N ALA A 174 11.51 8.93 31.30
CA ALA A 174 10.52 9.11 32.37
C ALA A 174 9.48 10.21 32.13
N LYS A 175 9.81 11.23 31.31
CA LYS A 175 8.90 12.33 30.93
C LYS A 175 8.42 12.28 29.48
N VAL A 176 8.85 11.29 28.72
CA VAL A 176 8.56 11.17 27.28
C VAL A 176 7.42 10.17 27.08
N LYS A 177 6.31 10.62 26.50
CA LYS A 177 5.23 9.72 26.10
C LYS A 177 5.66 8.96 24.84
N ILE A 178 5.72 7.63 24.91
CA ILE A 178 6.18 6.80 23.78
C ILE A 178 5.05 5.97 23.19
N LEU A 179 4.82 6.12 21.88
CA LEU A 179 3.98 5.25 21.08
C LEU A 179 4.86 4.49 20.09
N GLN A 180 5.09 3.22 20.37
CA GLN A 180 5.76 2.33 19.45
C GLN A 180 4.76 1.77 18.43
N ILE A 181 5.13 1.83 17.15
CA ILE A 181 4.34 1.23 16.07
C ILE A 181 5.17 0.14 15.40
N GLN A 182 4.66 -1.08 15.35
CA GLN A 182 5.31 -2.23 14.70
C GLN A 182 4.41 -2.83 13.61
N SER A 183 4.95 -3.68 12.76
CA SER A 183 4.19 -4.48 11.80
C SER A 183 4.23 -5.97 12.17
N SER A 184 3.19 -6.71 11.77
CA SER A 184 3.06 -8.11 12.18
C SER A 184 3.91 -9.10 11.37
N GLY A 185 4.40 -8.68 10.21
CA GLY A 185 5.21 -9.47 9.28
C GLY A 185 6.57 -8.84 8.98
N ASP A 186 7.10 -8.04 9.90
CA ASP A 186 8.40 -7.38 9.75
C ASP A 186 9.56 -8.40 9.66
N GLU A 187 10.41 -8.22 8.65
CA GLU A 187 11.52 -9.12 8.35
C GLU A 187 12.79 -8.80 9.15
N PHE A 188 12.90 -7.61 9.72
CA PHE A 188 13.97 -7.24 10.67
C PHE A 188 13.58 -7.58 12.11
N PHE A 189 12.36 -7.23 12.49
CA PHE A 189 11.94 -7.06 13.87
C PHE A 189 10.78 -7.99 14.22
N LEU A 190 11.03 -9.07 14.99
CA LEU A 190 10.01 -10.07 15.25
C LEU A 190 8.85 -9.52 16.09
N LEU A 191 7.64 -10.03 15.81
CA LEU A 191 6.37 -9.65 16.45
C LEU A 191 6.39 -9.61 18.00
N ASP A 192 7.24 -10.42 18.60
CA ASP A 192 7.41 -10.63 20.03
C ASP A 192 8.72 -10.08 20.59
N ASN A 193 9.46 -9.27 19.82
CA ASN A 193 10.69 -8.61 20.27
C ASN A 193 10.50 -7.79 21.55
N GLU A 194 9.32 -7.19 21.76
CA GLU A 194 9.08 -6.39 22.96
C GLU A 194 9.09 -7.22 24.24
N ASP A 195 8.96 -8.54 24.17
CA ASP A 195 9.06 -9.40 25.36
C ASP A 195 10.44 -9.34 26.03
N THR A 196 11.47 -8.84 25.35
CA THR A 196 12.82 -8.68 25.92
C THR A 196 12.97 -7.45 26.81
N PHE A 197 12.15 -6.40 26.63
CA PHE A 197 12.33 -5.10 27.31
C PHE A 197 11.05 -4.40 27.79
N TRP A 198 9.85 -4.83 27.38
CA TRP A 198 8.60 -4.07 27.56
C TRP A 198 8.30 -3.73 29.01
N GLN A 199 8.51 -4.68 29.92
CA GLN A 199 8.25 -4.47 31.35
C GLN A 199 9.15 -3.38 31.92
N GLU A 200 10.43 -3.37 31.57
CA GLU A 200 11.40 -2.38 32.03
C GLU A 200 11.10 -1.00 31.42
N LEU A 201 10.71 -0.96 30.14
CA LEU A 201 10.29 0.26 29.48
C LEU A 201 9.05 0.87 30.15
N GLN A 202 8.03 0.06 30.45
CA GLN A 202 6.82 0.50 31.15
C GLN A 202 7.12 1.06 32.54
N LEU A 203 8.03 0.41 33.28
CA LEU A 203 8.47 0.87 34.59
C LEU A 203 9.20 2.21 34.49
N ALA A 204 10.05 2.38 33.48
CA ALA A 204 10.85 3.59 33.31
C ALA A 204 10.04 4.81 32.85
N THR A 205 9.00 4.61 32.03
CA THR A 205 8.20 5.70 31.44
C THR A 205 6.90 5.99 32.20
N GLY A 206 6.45 5.08 33.06
CA GLY A 206 5.13 5.15 33.70
C GLY A 206 3.96 4.89 32.74
N GLY A 207 4.25 4.48 31.50
CA GLY A 207 3.25 4.10 30.50
C GLY A 207 3.71 4.34 29.06
N THR A 208 3.88 3.25 28.30
CA THR A 208 4.08 3.28 26.84
C THR A 208 2.91 2.64 26.09
N TYR A 209 2.77 3.01 24.83
CA TYR A 209 1.71 2.56 23.94
C TYR A 209 2.32 1.73 22.82
N LEU A 210 1.68 0.61 22.48
CA LEU A 210 2.08 -0.25 21.38
C LEU A 210 0.94 -0.38 20.39
N ARG A 211 1.23 -0.17 19.11
CA ARG A 211 0.33 -0.48 18.00
C ARG A 211 1.02 -1.46 17.07
N ARG A 212 0.31 -2.52 16.69
CA ARG A 212 0.74 -3.45 15.65
C ARG A 212 -0.12 -3.28 14.40
N LEU A 213 0.53 -3.10 13.25
CA LEU A 213 -0.10 -3.06 11.94
C LEU A 213 -0.33 -4.50 11.45
N PRO A 214 -1.58 -4.90 11.17
CA PRO A 214 -1.89 -6.26 10.76
C PRO A 214 -1.53 -6.51 9.30
N ASN A 215 -0.90 -7.64 9.00
CA ASN A 215 -0.54 -8.07 7.65
C ASN A 215 0.37 -7.08 6.90
N ALA A 216 1.21 -6.39 7.64
CA ALA A 216 2.19 -5.45 7.11
C ALA A 216 3.61 -6.02 7.21
N ASP A 217 4.43 -5.74 6.21
CA ASP A 217 5.87 -5.97 6.21
C ASP A 217 6.63 -4.81 6.89
N HIS A 218 7.96 -4.81 6.82
CA HIS A 218 8.78 -3.73 7.38
C HIS A 218 8.47 -2.35 6.78
N SER A 219 8.05 -2.28 5.51
CA SER A 219 7.75 -1.01 4.82
C SER A 219 6.46 -0.36 5.31
N CYS A 220 5.61 -1.11 6.02
CA CYS A 220 4.25 -0.70 6.41
C CYS A 220 3.35 -0.38 5.19
N ALA A 221 3.65 -0.93 4.02
CA ALA A 221 2.92 -0.66 2.79
C ALA A 221 1.41 -0.91 2.95
N GLY A 222 0.60 0.02 2.43
CA GLY A 222 -0.87 -0.04 2.51
C GLY A 222 -1.46 0.42 3.84
N HIS A 223 -0.63 0.89 4.78
CA HIS A 223 -1.08 1.44 6.07
C HIS A 223 -0.77 2.93 6.24
N GLU A 224 -0.45 3.67 5.20
CA GLU A 224 0.01 5.06 5.26
C GLU A 224 -1.04 5.98 5.93
N ILE A 225 -2.31 5.87 5.50
CA ILE A 225 -3.43 6.61 6.10
C ILE A 225 -3.67 6.17 7.55
N SER A 226 -3.53 4.87 7.82
CA SER A 226 -3.70 4.27 9.14
C SER A 226 -2.66 4.81 10.13
N LEU A 227 -1.40 4.83 9.72
CA LEU A 227 -0.26 5.42 10.44
C LEU A 227 -0.50 6.89 10.72
N PHE A 228 -0.83 7.68 9.69
CA PHE A 228 -1.12 9.11 9.81
C PHE A 228 -2.16 9.39 10.90
N TRP A 229 -3.30 8.69 10.91
CA TRP A 229 -4.36 8.92 11.89
C TRP A 229 -3.93 8.57 13.32
N THR A 230 -3.13 7.53 13.51
CA THR A 230 -2.61 7.22 14.85
C THR A 230 -1.57 8.23 15.31
N MET A 231 -0.64 8.63 14.46
CA MET A 231 0.36 9.65 14.81
C MET A 231 -0.32 10.97 15.18
N ARG A 232 -1.30 11.39 14.37
CA ARG A 232 -2.10 12.59 14.64
C ARG A 232 -2.85 12.49 15.97
N SER A 233 -3.52 11.37 16.22
CA SER A 233 -4.29 11.17 17.46
C SER A 233 -3.38 11.20 18.71
N PHE A 234 -2.22 10.56 18.63
CA PHE A 234 -1.23 10.57 19.70
C PHE A 234 -0.69 11.97 19.95
N TYR A 235 -0.27 12.67 18.88
CA TYR A 235 0.17 14.06 18.95
C TYR A 235 -0.87 14.97 19.61
N LEU A 236 -2.11 14.95 19.13
CA LEU A 236 -3.19 15.79 19.68
C LEU A 236 -3.49 15.45 21.14
N SER A 237 -3.40 14.18 21.53
CA SER A 237 -3.58 13.78 22.93
C SER A 237 -2.50 14.39 23.84
N ILE A 238 -1.26 14.49 23.35
CA ILE A 238 -0.18 15.16 24.07
C ILE A 238 -0.43 16.67 24.12
N TYR A 239 -0.68 17.27 22.96
CA TYR A 239 -0.87 18.72 22.80
C TYR A 239 -2.04 19.26 23.62
N GLU A 240 -3.19 18.59 23.60
CA GLU A 240 -4.39 18.98 24.33
C GLU A 240 -4.39 18.48 25.79
N ASN A 241 -3.31 17.82 26.23
CA ASN A 241 -3.22 17.14 27.52
C ASN A 241 -4.42 16.21 27.80
N LYS A 242 -4.88 15.49 26.77
CA LYS A 242 -5.94 14.49 26.92
C LYS A 242 -5.36 13.23 27.54
N PRO A 243 -6.09 12.59 28.48
CA PRO A 243 -5.67 11.33 29.04
C PRO A 243 -5.65 10.25 27.96
N LEU A 244 -4.56 9.51 27.88
CA LEU A 244 -4.41 8.35 27.01
C LEU A 244 -4.86 7.08 27.76
N PRO A 245 -5.29 6.02 27.07
CA PRO A 245 -5.74 4.79 27.72
C PRO A 245 -4.62 4.09 28.50
N SER A 246 -4.80 3.88 29.80
CA SER A 246 -3.84 3.09 30.59
C SER A 246 -4.11 1.60 30.37
N LEU A 247 -3.21 0.92 29.65
CA LEU A 247 -3.27 -0.51 29.35
C LEU A 247 -2.06 -1.22 29.98
N ARG A 248 -2.34 -2.24 30.79
CA ARG A 248 -1.32 -3.19 31.25
C ARG A 248 -1.69 -4.58 30.77
N TRP A 249 -0.71 -5.38 30.38
CA TRP A 249 -0.96 -6.77 30.05
C TRP A 249 0.01 -7.71 30.74
N MET A 250 -0.46 -8.92 30.97
CA MET A 250 0.37 -10.04 31.39
C MET A 250 0.21 -11.15 30.37
N LYS A 251 1.32 -11.72 29.96
CA LYS A 251 1.37 -12.95 29.17
C LYS A 251 1.86 -14.07 30.07
N THR A 252 1.30 -15.23 29.89
CA THR A 252 1.74 -16.46 30.55
C THR A 252 1.47 -17.62 29.61
N SER A 253 2.26 -18.66 29.74
CA SER A 253 2.09 -19.87 28.97
C SER A 253 2.53 -21.08 29.77
N ASN A 254 1.99 -22.23 29.40
CA ASN A 254 2.51 -23.54 29.76
C ASN A 254 2.72 -24.34 28.47
N ASN A 255 3.00 -25.63 28.61
CA ASN A 255 3.27 -26.51 27.47
C ASN A 255 2.05 -26.73 26.55
N THR A 256 0.83 -26.36 26.95
CA THR A 256 -0.41 -26.64 26.21
C THR A 256 -1.17 -25.40 25.76
N HIS A 257 -1.06 -24.28 26.48
CA HIS A 257 -1.77 -23.04 26.17
C HIS A 257 -1.07 -21.80 26.73
N GLY A 258 -1.34 -20.64 26.11
CA GLY A 258 -0.99 -19.31 26.62
C GLY A 258 -2.22 -18.49 26.94
N TYR A 259 -2.14 -17.61 27.94
CA TYR A 259 -3.15 -16.58 28.19
C TYR A 259 -2.53 -15.18 28.17
N ILE A 260 -3.22 -14.25 27.53
CA ILE A 260 -2.92 -12.83 27.57
C ILE A 260 -4.04 -12.15 28.33
N ARG A 261 -3.73 -11.53 29.46
CA ARG A 261 -4.68 -10.73 30.25
C ARG A 261 -4.34 -9.26 30.10
N ALA A 262 -5.17 -8.55 29.35
CA ALA A 262 -5.13 -7.09 29.24
C ALA A 262 -6.05 -6.47 30.29
N ILE A 263 -5.55 -5.46 31.00
CA ILE A 263 -6.27 -4.69 32.02
C ILE A 263 -6.22 -3.22 31.59
N VAL A 264 -7.40 -2.64 31.41
CA VAL A 264 -7.55 -1.22 31.08
C VAL A 264 -8.06 -0.49 32.32
N ASP A 265 -7.35 0.55 32.74
CA ASP A 265 -7.75 1.37 33.88
C ASP A 265 -8.63 2.53 33.45
N PHE A 266 -9.93 2.44 33.74
CA PHE A 266 -10.94 3.45 33.38
C PHE A 266 -10.91 4.69 34.29
N SER A 267 -10.11 4.70 35.35
CA SER A 267 -9.97 5.88 36.21
C SER A 267 -9.00 6.91 35.63
N VAL A 268 -8.12 6.49 34.71
CA VAL A 268 -7.02 7.32 34.18
C VAL A 268 -7.24 7.71 32.72
N GLY A 269 -8.13 7.04 31.98
CA GLY A 269 -8.30 7.23 30.54
C GLY A 269 -9.70 6.95 30.00
N PRO A 270 -9.91 7.23 28.70
CA PRO A 270 -11.20 7.02 28.06
C PRO A 270 -11.58 5.52 28.06
N ARG A 271 -12.87 5.24 28.27
CA ARG A 271 -13.38 3.86 28.20
C ARG A 271 -13.30 3.34 26.76
N PRO A 272 -12.80 2.11 26.55
CA PRO A 272 -12.77 1.50 25.22
C PRO A 272 -14.22 1.24 24.74
N MET A 273 -14.48 1.56 23.48
CA MET A 273 -15.79 1.31 22.85
C MET A 273 -15.96 -0.15 22.42
N SER A 274 -14.86 -0.81 22.04
CA SER A 274 -14.80 -2.20 21.63
C SER A 274 -13.42 -2.78 21.88
N ALA A 275 -13.32 -4.11 21.95
CA ALA A 275 -12.08 -4.84 22.03
C ALA A 275 -12.08 -5.93 20.95
N TYR A 276 -10.99 -6.01 20.17
CA TYR A 276 -10.82 -6.99 19.11
C TYR A 276 -9.65 -7.92 19.46
N GLY A 277 -9.89 -9.22 19.39
CA GLY A 277 -8.84 -10.24 19.51
C GLY A 277 -8.48 -10.75 18.12
N TYR A 278 -7.19 -10.75 17.81
CA TYR A 278 -6.65 -11.32 16.57
C TYR A 278 -5.74 -12.49 16.92
N HIS A 279 -5.79 -13.55 16.11
CA HIS A 279 -4.84 -14.65 16.21
C HIS A 279 -4.26 -14.95 14.83
N ALA A 280 -2.97 -15.26 14.77
CA ALA A 280 -2.33 -15.80 13.58
C ALA A 280 -2.18 -17.31 13.77
N ARG A 281 -2.42 -18.08 12.70
CA ARG A 281 -2.14 -19.52 12.68
C ARG A 281 -1.23 -19.78 11.50
N THR A 282 -0.05 -20.33 11.76
CA THR A 282 0.81 -20.87 10.70
C THR A 282 0.11 -22.10 10.12
N LEU A 283 -0.32 -22.00 8.86
CA LEU A 283 -1.08 -23.06 8.18
C LEU A 283 -0.16 -24.05 7.45
N ASN A 284 1.16 -23.82 7.45
CA ASN A 284 2.14 -24.63 6.75
C ASN A 284 3.33 -25.01 7.67
N ASP A 285 3.95 -26.14 7.36
CA ASP A 285 5.12 -26.66 8.09
C ASP A 285 6.43 -26.04 7.57
N GLN A 286 6.34 -25.22 6.52
CA GLN A 286 7.45 -24.55 5.87
C GLN A 286 7.55 -23.11 6.39
N ARG A 287 8.71 -22.74 6.94
CA ARG A 287 9.03 -21.35 7.28
C ARG A 287 9.27 -20.57 5.99
N TYR A 288 8.25 -19.87 5.51
CA TYR A 288 8.40 -18.90 4.44
C TYR A 288 8.74 -17.55 5.03
N CYS A 289 10.03 -17.19 5.03
CA CYS A 289 10.40 -15.78 5.02
C CYS A 289 10.28 -15.35 3.56
N HIS A 290 9.15 -14.76 3.19
CA HIS A 290 8.99 -14.24 1.84
C HIS A 290 9.94 -13.05 1.72
N SER A 291 11.11 -13.24 1.09
CA SER A 291 11.69 -12.12 0.40
C SER A 291 10.74 -11.84 -0.75
N ILE A 292 10.12 -10.68 -0.74
CA ILE A 292 9.83 -10.05 -2.02
C ILE A 292 11.21 -9.70 -2.59
N ALA A 293 11.93 -10.69 -3.11
CA ALA A 293 13.06 -10.45 -3.99
C ALA A 293 12.43 -9.93 -5.26
N ASP A 294 12.15 -8.62 -5.27
CA ASP A 294 11.53 -7.98 -6.40
C ASP A 294 12.42 -8.19 -7.62
N ILE A 295 11.86 -8.87 -8.61
CA ILE A 295 12.39 -8.85 -9.96
C ILE A 295 12.51 -7.37 -10.35
N LYS A 296 13.74 -6.92 -10.64
CA LYS A 296 13.99 -5.51 -10.97
C LYS A 296 13.51 -5.24 -12.40
N TRP A 297 12.24 -4.88 -12.51
CA TRP A 297 11.61 -4.53 -13.76
C TRP A 297 12.21 -3.26 -14.36
N ASN A 298 12.69 -3.39 -15.60
CA ASN A 298 12.99 -2.29 -16.49
C ASN A 298 11.78 -2.08 -17.40
N GLU A 299 10.82 -1.30 -16.92
CA GLU A 299 9.47 -1.21 -17.49
C GLU A 299 8.84 -2.61 -17.57
N ASN A 300 8.70 -3.19 -18.75
CA ASN A 300 7.90 -4.38 -18.98
C ASN A 300 8.74 -5.66 -19.10
N TRP A 301 10.03 -5.58 -18.83
CA TRP A 301 10.92 -6.74 -18.84
C TRP A 301 11.94 -6.66 -17.72
N ALA A 302 12.56 -7.79 -17.36
CA ALA A 302 13.57 -7.84 -16.32
C ALA A 302 14.61 -8.93 -16.59
N PHE A 303 15.77 -8.78 -15.96
CA PHE A 303 16.75 -9.85 -15.83
C PHE A 303 16.39 -10.76 -14.66
N ASP A 304 17.00 -11.94 -14.63
CA ASP A 304 16.90 -12.89 -13.54
C ASP A 304 15.49 -13.42 -13.28
N CYS A 305 14.69 -13.53 -14.35
CA CYS A 305 13.30 -13.93 -14.25
C CYS A 305 12.83 -14.91 -15.33
N ASP A 306 11.72 -15.58 -15.04
CA ASP A 306 11.06 -16.53 -15.94
C ASP A 306 9.54 -16.55 -15.68
N PHE A 307 8.79 -17.01 -16.68
CA PHE A 307 7.36 -17.31 -16.58
C PHE A 307 7.15 -18.80 -16.89
N PRO A 308 6.94 -19.67 -15.89
CA PRO A 308 6.75 -21.09 -16.12
C PRO A 308 5.45 -21.39 -16.89
N GLY A 309 5.54 -22.27 -17.90
CA GLY A 309 4.37 -22.75 -18.65
C GLY A 309 3.83 -21.75 -19.69
N ASN A 310 2.60 -22.01 -20.15
CA ASN A 310 1.86 -21.22 -21.14
C ASN A 310 2.61 -20.91 -22.45
N ASP A 311 3.54 -21.79 -22.85
CA ASP A 311 4.30 -21.68 -24.08
C ASP A 311 3.40 -21.77 -25.31
N LEU A 312 3.36 -20.70 -26.10
CA LEU A 312 2.73 -20.66 -27.41
C LEU A 312 3.64 -21.30 -28.45
N THR A 313 4.91 -20.89 -28.44
CA THR A 313 5.97 -21.41 -29.31
C THR A 313 7.34 -21.00 -28.78
N ASN A 314 8.41 -21.56 -29.34
CA ASN A 314 9.78 -21.15 -29.02
C ASN A 314 10.60 -20.92 -30.29
N ILE A 315 11.53 -19.96 -30.24
CA ILE A 315 12.38 -19.55 -31.36
C ILE A 315 13.80 -19.27 -30.85
N GLN A 316 14.82 -19.71 -31.59
CA GLN A 316 16.22 -19.40 -31.29
C GLN A 316 16.58 -18.01 -31.80
N ILE A 317 16.66 -17.04 -30.88
CA ILE A 317 17.00 -15.64 -31.13
C ILE A 317 17.73 -15.05 -29.92
N PRO A 318 18.46 -13.93 -30.08
CA PRO A 318 18.96 -13.14 -28.95
C PRO A 318 17.83 -12.64 -28.04
N GLY A 319 18.08 -12.56 -26.73
CA GLY A 319 17.05 -12.18 -25.74
C GLY A 319 16.43 -10.80 -25.98
N GLU A 320 17.21 -9.84 -26.46
CA GLU A 320 16.75 -8.49 -26.85
C GLU A 320 15.68 -8.50 -27.94
N SER A 321 15.61 -9.57 -28.75
CA SER A 321 14.64 -9.70 -29.84
C SER A 321 13.32 -10.34 -29.38
N CYS A 322 13.25 -10.89 -28.17
CA CYS A 322 12.05 -11.59 -27.68
C CYS A 322 10.80 -10.70 -27.65
N SER A 323 10.92 -9.49 -27.14
CA SER A 323 9.80 -8.56 -26.98
C SER A 323 9.18 -8.18 -28.32
N ALA A 324 10.01 -7.86 -29.32
CA ALA A 324 9.57 -7.49 -30.66
C ALA A 324 8.88 -8.65 -31.39
N ILE A 325 9.39 -9.87 -31.22
CA ILE A 325 8.77 -11.07 -31.80
C ILE A 325 7.47 -11.41 -31.09
N CYS A 326 7.40 -11.31 -29.76
CA CYS A 326 6.15 -11.48 -29.02
C CYS A 326 5.11 -10.45 -29.47
N GLY A 327 5.46 -9.16 -29.57
CA GLY A 327 4.54 -8.10 -30.01
C GLY A 327 3.95 -8.27 -31.42
N ARG A 328 4.61 -9.04 -32.30
CA ARG A 328 4.12 -9.37 -33.65
C ARG A 328 3.40 -10.73 -33.72
N THR A 329 3.44 -11.51 -32.65
CA THR A 329 2.89 -12.86 -32.62
C THR A 329 1.48 -12.81 -32.03
N SER A 330 0.49 -13.15 -32.86
CA SER A 330 -0.90 -13.23 -32.42
C SER A 330 -1.05 -14.15 -31.21
N ARG A 331 -1.72 -13.66 -30.15
CA ARG A 331 -1.90 -14.30 -28.82
C ARG A 331 -0.69 -14.31 -27.89
N CYS A 332 0.46 -13.76 -28.30
CA CYS A 332 1.57 -13.59 -27.36
C CYS A 332 1.27 -12.43 -26.40
N SER A 333 1.39 -12.68 -25.10
CA SER A 333 1.19 -11.69 -24.03
C SER A 333 2.46 -11.45 -23.23
N HIS A 334 3.33 -12.43 -23.13
CA HIS A 334 4.60 -12.38 -22.42
C HIS A 334 5.62 -13.34 -23.02
N PHE A 335 6.86 -13.24 -22.58
CA PHE A 335 7.96 -14.07 -23.02
C PHE A 335 8.94 -14.38 -21.89
N ALA A 336 9.71 -15.44 -22.08
CA ALA A 336 10.90 -15.73 -21.30
C ALA A 336 12.04 -16.12 -22.24
N TRP A 337 13.28 -15.86 -21.85
CA TRP A 337 14.49 -16.15 -22.60
C TRP A 337 15.54 -16.78 -21.67
N SER A 338 16.29 -17.74 -22.20
CA SER A 338 17.43 -18.34 -21.51
C SER A 338 18.44 -18.90 -22.52
N LYS A 339 19.61 -19.30 -22.01
CA LYS A 339 20.72 -19.87 -22.79
C LYS A 339 20.45 -21.25 -23.40
N TYR A 340 19.26 -21.83 -23.20
CA TYR A 340 18.91 -23.13 -23.77
C TYR A 340 19.21 -23.17 -25.27
N LYS A 341 19.94 -24.20 -25.70
CA LYS A 341 20.38 -24.40 -27.09
C LYS A 341 21.00 -23.16 -27.76
N GLY A 342 21.80 -22.39 -27.02
CA GLY A 342 22.50 -21.21 -27.55
C GLY A 342 21.67 -19.92 -27.54
N GLY A 343 20.50 -19.93 -26.90
CA GLY A 343 19.61 -18.78 -26.79
C GLY A 343 18.24 -19.10 -27.36
N THR A 344 17.27 -19.34 -26.49
CA THR A 344 15.89 -19.66 -26.87
C THR A 344 14.95 -18.66 -26.23
N CYS A 345 14.05 -18.10 -27.05
CA CYS A 345 12.93 -17.29 -26.63
C CYS A 345 11.66 -18.14 -26.59
N TRP A 346 11.02 -18.23 -25.44
CA TRP A 346 9.68 -18.80 -25.27
C TRP A 346 8.65 -17.68 -25.34
N LEU A 347 7.84 -17.72 -26.39
CA LEU A 347 6.68 -16.85 -26.54
C LEU A 347 5.51 -17.49 -25.82
N LYS A 348 4.79 -16.72 -25.01
CA LYS A 348 3.78 -17.25 -24.10
C LYS A 348 2.46 -16.49 -24.24
N GLN A 349 1.37 -17.16 -23.92
CA GLN A 349 0.01 -16.65 -24.08
C GLN A 349 -0.78 -16.67 -22.77
N GLY A 350 -1.91 -15.95 -22.73
CA GLY A 350 -2.77 -15.86 -21.55
C GLY A 350 -2.48 -14.65 -20.67
N THR A 351 -3.27 -14.45 -19.63
CA THR A 351 -3.09 -13.32 -18.69
C THR A 351 -1.88 -13.58 -17.80
N VAL A 352 -1.06 -12.54 -17.60
CA VAL A 352 0.21 -12.65 -16.88
C VAL A 352 0.48 -11.35 -16.12
N LEU A 353 0.90 -11.47 -14.86
CA LEU A 353 1.32 -10.35 -14.02
C LEU A 353 2.82 -10.41 -13.79
N LYS A 354 3.45 -9.24 -13.66
CA LYS A 354 4.86 -9.12 -13.23
C LYS A 354 5.15 -9.88 -11.93
N THR A 355 4.19 -9.91 -11.01
CA THR A 355 4.29 -10.65 -9.74
C THR A 355 4.28 -12.17 -9.89
N GLN A 356 3.85 -12.69 -11.05
CA GLN A 356 3.87 -14.12 -11.35
C GLN A 356 5.19 -14.58 -11.96
N ALA A 357 6.09 -13.65 -12.27
CA ALA A 357 7.43 -14.00 -12.69
C ALA A 357 8.21 -14.58 -11.50
N ILE A 358 8.99 -15.61 -11.75
CA ILE A 358 9.82 -16.26 -10.73
C ILE A 358 11.28 -15.84 -10.90
N VAL A 359 12.00 -15.69 -9.79
CA VAL A 359 13.45 -15.42 -9.79
C VAL A 359 14.20 -16.69 -10.19
N LYS A 360 15.20 -16.58 -11.08
CA LYS A 360 15.99 -17.73 -11.56
C LYS A 360 17.40 -17.83 -10.98
N ASN A 361 17.86 -16.81 -10.25
CA ASN A 361 19.25 -16.59 -9.83
C ASN A 361 20.28 -16.76 -10.97
N ASP A 362 19.92 -16.33 -12.18
CA ASP A 362 20.78 -16.28 -13.37
C ASP A 362 20.49 -15.00 -14.16
N SER A 363 21.42 -14.04 -14.10
CA SER A 363 21.30 -12.73 -14.75
C SER A 363 21.28 -12.78 -16.27
N SER A 364 21.51 -13.95 -16.89
CA SER A 364 21.33 -14.13 -18.33
C SER A 364 19.90 -14.45 -18.73
N ASN A 365 19.04 -14.87 -17.81
CA ASN A 365 17.63 -15.07 -18.10
C ASN A 365 16.90 -13.73 -18.17
N VAL A 366 15.98 -13.60 -19.12
CA VAL A 366 15.19 -12.40 -19.33
C VAL A 366 13.73 -12.80 -19.48
N CYS A 367 12.83 -12.12 -18.79
CA CYS A 367 11.39 -12.28 -19.01
C CYS A 367 10.74 -10.92 -19.22
N GLY A 368 9.59 -10.89 -19.89
CA GLY A 368 8.87 -9.64 -20.12
C GLY A 368 7.43 -9.85 -20.51
N VAL A 369 6.65 -8.80 -20.32
CA VAL A 369 5.22 -8.71 -20.62
C VAL A 369 5.00 -7.62 -21.67
N LEU A 370 3.94 -7.72 -22.48
CA LEU A 370 3.62 -6.67 -23.45
C LEU A 370 2.72 -5.59 -22.81
N ALA A 371 2.99 -4.32 -23.12
CA ALA A 371 2.37 -3.14 -22.49
C ALA A 371 0.83 -3.13 -22.53
N ASP A 372 0.23 -3.72 -23.57
CA ASP A 372 -1.23 -3.79 -23.74
C ASP A 372 -1.92 -4.81 -22.81
N PHE A 373 -1.14 -5.63 -22.08
CA PHE A 373 -1.64 -6.67 -21.17
C PHE A 373 -1.28 -6.42 -19.70
N GLU A 374 -0.65 -5.29 -19.39
CA GLU A 374 0.02 -5.10 -18.09
C GLU A 374 -0.90 -4.70 -16.92
N GLN A 375 -2.21 -4.52 -17.14
CA GLN A 375 -3.11 -4.09 -16.06
C GLN A 375 -4.50 -4.70 -16.16
N ILE A 376 -4.58 -5.99 -15.84
CA ILE A 376 -5.79 -6.56 -15.30
C ILE A 376 -5.45 -6.99 -13.87
N PRO A 377 -5.80 -6.20 -12.84
CA PRO A 377 -5.73 -6.66 -11.46
C PRO A 377 -6.35 -8.04 -11.34
N ASN A 378 -5.80 -8.87 -10.45
CA ASN A 378 -6.50 -10.06 -9.97
C ASN A 378 -7.94 -9.66 -9.64
N GLU A 379 -8.89 -10.44 -10.13
CA GLU A 379 -10.29 -10.42 -9.72
C GLU A 379 -10.47 -9.84 -8.30
N GLU A 380 -11.17 -8.72 -8.17
CA GLU A 380 -11.47 -8.11 -6.86
C GLU A 380 -12.07 -9.19 -5.92
N PRO A 381 -11.84 -9.14 -4.61
CA PRO A 381 -12.35 -10.16 -3.70
C PRO A 381 -13.88 -10.25 -3.79
N ILE A 382 -14.38 -11.48 -3.93
CA ILE A 382 -15.82 -11.75 -3.95
C ILE A 382 -16.45 -11.22 -2.67
N ILE A 383 -17.43 -10.34 -2.80
CA ILE A 383 -18.23 -9.88 -1.68
C ILE A 383 -19.44 -10.81 -1.58
N SER A 384 -19.48 -11.64 -0.55
CA SER A 384 -20.57 -12.58 -0.30
C SER A 384 -21.65 -11.99 0.62
N SER A 385 -22.78 -12.69 0.69
CA SER A 385 -23.84 -12.42 1.67
C SER A 385 -24.52 -11.06 1.51
N ILE A 386 -24.56 -10.51 0.30
CA ILE A 386 -25.25 -9.24 0.02
C ILE A 386 -26.74 -9.51 -0.15
N LEU A 387 -27.56 -8.68 0.49
CA LEU A 387 -29.01 -8.68 0.25
C LEU A 387 -29.28 -8.14 -1.16
N ALA A 388 -29.81 -9.00 -2.02
CA ALA A 388 -30.28 -8.64 -3.34
C ALA A 388 -31.81 -8.62 -3.38
N THR A 389 -32.37 -7.59 -4.00
CA THR A 389 -33.82 -7.39 -4.13
C THR A 389 -34.20 -7.32 -5.61
N ARG A 390 -35.35 -7.88 -5.95
CA ARG A 390 -35.91 -7.77 -7.30
C ARG A 390 -36.30 -6.32 -7.59
N TYR A 391 -35.86 -5.82 -8.74
CA TYR A 391 -36.04 -4.44 -9.17
C TYR A 391 -36.93 -4.39 -10.41
N PHE A 392 -38.08 -3.73 -10.28
CA PHE A 392 -39.13 -3.68 -11.30
C PHE A 392 -39.12 -2.40 -12.14
N ALA A 393 -38.09 -1.56 -12.01
CA ALA A 393 -37.99 -0.34 -12.80
C ALA A 393 -37.42 -0.65 -14.20
N ASN A 394 -37.94 0.06 -15.19
CA ASN A 394 -37.27 0.27 -16.47
C ASN A 394 -36.69 1.67 -16.39
N ASP A 395 -35.36 1.80 -16.46
CA ASP A 395 -34.70 3.07 -16.16
C ASP A 395 -33.62 3.41 -17.20
N SER A 396 -33.59 4.67 -17.61
CA SER A 396 -32.52 5.30 -18.39
C SER A 396 -31.61 6.17 -17.52
N ASP A 397 -32.07 6.61 -16.35
CA ASP A 397 -31.62 7.88 -15.76
C ASP A 397 -30.50 7.74 -14.72
N GLY A 398 -30.23 6.53 -14.22
CA GLY A 398 -29.15 6.33 -13.24
C GLY A 398 -27.76 6.63 -13.79
N CYS A 399 -27.28 5.83 -14.75
CA CYS A 399 -25.96 6.03 -15.36
C CYS A 399 -25.99 6.75 -16.71
N ALA A 400 -27.15 6.83 -17.39
CA ALA A 400 -27.31 7.41 -18.73
C ALA A 400 -26.34 6.84 -19.77
N LEU A 401 -26.17 5.51 -19.80
CA LEU A 401 -25.24 4.85 -20.71
C LEU A 401 -25.69 5.00 -22.18
N PRO A 402 -24.75 5.17 -23.13
CA PRO A 402 -25.08 5.30 -24.55
C PRO A 402 -25.69 4.04 -25.16
N ALA A 403 -26.61 4.18 -26.12
CA ALA A 403 -27.07 3.04 -26.93
C ALA A 403 -25.98 2.58 -27.90
N PHE A 404 -25.32 1.47 -27.59
CA PHE A 404 -24.25 0.84 -28.37
C PHE A 404 -24.39 -0.69 -28.41
N ASN A 405 -23.51 -1.35 -29.17
CA ASN A 405 -23.48 -2.80 -29.30
C ASN A 405 -22.77 -3.48 -28.11
N TYR A 406 -23.47 -3.57 -26.98
CA TYR A 406 -23.00 -4.29 -25.80
C TYR A 406 -22.99 -5.82 -25.99
N THR A 407 -22.01 -6.49 -25.39
CA THR A 407 -21.95 -7.96 -25.24
C THR A 407 -22.57 -8.43 -23.93
N VAL A 408 -22.47 -7.62 -22.88
CA VAL A 408 -23.09 -7.86 -21.57
C VAL A 408 -24.46 -7.18 -21.55
N SER A 409 -25.53 -7.97 -21.39
CA SER A 409 -26.90 -7.50 -21.56
C SER A 409 -27.75 -7.54 -20.29
N TYR A 410 -27.21 -8.01 -19.16
CA TYR A 410 -27.94 -8.16 -17.91
C TYR A 410 -27.67 -6.99 -16.96
N PRO A 411 -28.64 -6.08 -16.76
CA PRO A 411 -28.43 -4.88 -15.96
C PRO A 411 -28.61 -5.13 -14.46
N ILE A 412 -27.90 -4.35 -13.66
CA ILE A 412 -28.09 -4.24 -12.22
C ILE A 412 -28.03 -2.78 -11.77
N ALA A 413 -28.62 -2.50 -10.61
CA ALA A 413 -28.42 -1.26 -9.88
C ALA A 413 -27.71 -1.53 -8.55
N LEU A 414 -26.81 -0.63 -8.18
CA LEU A 414 -26.11 -0.69 -6.89
C LEU A 414 -26.69 0.36 -5.94
N GLY A 415 -26.83 0.01 -4.67
CA GLY A 415 -27.10 0.97 -3.61
C GLY A 415 -25.86 1.30 -2.79
N ASN A 416 -26.06 1.76 -1.57
CA ASN A 416 -25.01 2.35 -0.73
C ASN A 416 -24.81 1.68 0.64
N ILE A 417 -25.35 0.47 0.84
CA ILE A 417 -25.19 -0.26 2.11
C ILE A 417 -23.72 -0.68 2.35
N GLU A 418 -23.33 -0.77 3.62
CA GLU A 418 -21.99 -1.19 4.06
C GLU A 418 -21.55 -2.54 3.50
N ALA A 419 -22.49 -3.47 3.32
CA ALA A 419 -22.21 -4.81 2.80
C ALA A 419 -21.56 -4.80 1.40
N LEU A 420 -21.81 -3.76 0.59
CA LEU A 420 -21.21 -3.62 -0.75
C LEU A 420 -19.75 -3.15 -0.72
N LYS A 421 -19.21 -2.74 0.43
CA LYS A 421 -17.80 -2.30 0.59
C LYS A 421 -17.38 -1.29 -0.49
N HIS A 422 -16.41 -1.65 -1.34
CA HIS A 422 -15.88 -0.80 -2.42
C HIS A 422 -16.82 -0.69 -3.62
N LEU A 423 -17.83 -1.58 -3.73
CA LEU A 423 -18.90 -1.58 -4.73
C LEU A 423 -20.17 -0.85 -4.25
N LYS A 424 -20.08 -0.06 -3.17
CA LYS A 424 -21.10 0.96 -2.91
C LYS A 424 -21.21 1.86 -4.14
N PHE A 425 -22.43 2.12 -4.58
CA PHE A 425 -22.65 2.91 -5.78
C PHE A 425 -21.94 4.26 -5.68
N ARG A 426 -21.13 4.51 -6.71
CA ARG A 426 -20.56 5.79 -7.05
C ARG A 426 -20.63 5.92 -8.58
N PRO A 427 -20.73 7.14 -9.14
CA PRO A 427 -20.89 7.33 -10.58
C PRO A 427 -19.80 6.66 -11.43
N GLU A 428 -18.61 6.47 -10.88
CA GLU A 428 -17.45 5.85 -11.54
C GLU A 428 -17.62 4.34 -11.76
N LEU A 429 -18.59 3.70 -11.10
CA LEU A 429 -18.95 2.28 -11.31
C LEU A 429 -19.91 2.08 -12.49
N CYS A 430 -20.51 3.14 -13.02
CA CYS A 430 -21.40 3.05 -14.16
C CYS A 430 -20.70 2.43 -15.38
N GLY A 431 -21.33 1.43 -15.98
CA GLY A 431 -20.80 0.71 -17.14
C GLY A 431 -19.72 -0.33 -16.82
N GLN A 432 -19.36 -0.53 -15.54
CA GLN A 432 -18.47 -1.62 -15.13
C GLN A 432 -19.18 -2.98 -15.18
N VAL A 433 -18.41 -4.04 -15.42
CA VAL A 433 -18.90 -5.42 -15.38
C VAL A 433 -18.68 -6.00 -14.01
N VAL A 434 -19.70 -6.65 -13.47
CA VAL A 434 -19.60 -7.44 -12.25
C VAL A 434 -20.21 -8.80 -12.46
N THR A 435 -19.53 -9.85 -11.98
CA THR A 435 -20.15 -11.18 -11.90
C THR A 435 -20.99 -11.25 -10.65
N VAL A 436 -22.25 -11.67 -10.78
CA VAL A 436 -23.16 -11.90 -9.67
C VAL A 436 -23.53 -13.38 -9.60
N ASN A 437 -23.63 -13.94 -8.40
CA ASN A 437 -24.17 -15.28 -8.18
C ASN A 437 -25.13 -15.29 -6.99
N CYS A 438 -26.36 -15.75 -7.21
CA CYS A 438 -27.43 -15.82 -6.21
C CYS A 438 -27.91 -17.23 -5.91
N GLY A 439 -27.13 -18.25 -6.28
CA GLY A 439 -27.37 -19.67 -5.99
C GLY A 439 -27.77 -20.54 -7.19
N HIS A 440 -28.05 -19.97 -8.37
CA HIS A 440 -28.34 -20.74 -9.58
C HIS A 440 -27.13 -20.79 -10.54
N GLU A 441 -26.73 -19.64 -11.07
CA GLU A 441 -25.56 -19.50 -11.95
C GLU A 441 -24.80 -18.21 -11.63
N SER A 442 -23.55 -18.14 -12.12
CA SER A 442 -22.75 -16.90 -12.08
C SER A 442 -22.94 -16.17 -13.41
N LEU A 443 -23.33 -14.91 -13.36
CA LEU A 443 -23.67 -14.13 -14.55
C LEU A 443 -22.90 -12.82 -14.57
N ASP A 444 -22.27 -12.51 -15.70
CA ASP A 444 -21.70 -11.20 -15.94
C ASP A 444 -22.84 -10.19 -16.18
N THR A 445 -22.83 -9.14 -15.37
CA THR A 445 -23.84 -8.08 -15.35
C THR A 445 -23.17 -6.72 -15.49
N ILE A 446 -23.95 -5.71 -15.86
CA ILE A 446 -23.47 -4.33 -16.05
C ILE A 446 -24.17 -3.39 -15.07
N VAL A 447 -23.40 -2.49 -14.47
CA VAL A 447 -23.92 -1.46 -13.56
C VAL A 447 -24.55 -0.33 -14.37
N THR A 448 -25.87 -0.18 -14.27
CA THR A 448 -26.64 0.73 -15.14
C THR A 448 -27.41 1.80 -14.39
N SER A 449 -27.63 1.63 -13.09
CA SER A 449 -28.35 2.61 -12.28
C SER A 449 -27.96 2.54 -10.80
N SER A 450 -28.54 3.43 -10.01
CA SER A 450 -28.33 3.53 -8.56
C SER A 450 -29.64 3.60 -7.79
N LYS A 451 -29.62 3.17 -6.54
CA LYS A 451 -30.72 3.42 -5.60
C LYS A 451 -30.17 3.72 -4.21
N PHE A 452 -30.31 4.97 -3.78
CA PHE A 452 -29.98 5.36 -2.41
C PHE A 452 -30.87 4.56 -1.43
N GLU A 453 -30.25 3.99 -0.39
CA GLU A 453 -30.84 3.08 0.63
C GLU A 453 -31.00 1.60 0.22
N GLY A 454 -30.54 1.19 -0.97
CA GLY A 454 -30.62 -0.20 -1.46
C GLY A 454 -29.36 -1.06 -1.24
N GLY A 455 -29.52 -2.38 -1.38
CA GLY A 455 -28.43 -3.34 -1.52
C GLY A 455 -28.03 -3.57 -2.99
N LEU A 456 -28.00 -4.83 -3.41
CA LEU A 456 -27.90 -5.20 -4.83
C LEU A 456 -29.31 -5.26 -5.44
N LEU A 457 -29.54 -4.61 -6.57
CA LEU A 457 -30.84 -4.58 -7.23
C LEU A 457 -30.75 -5.25 -8.58
N LEU A 458 -31.49 -6.35 -8.73
CA LEU A 458 -31.49 -7.15 -9.94
C LEU A 458 -32.74 -6.83 -10.75
N TYR A 459 -32.55 -6.34 -11.97
CA TYR A 459 -33.64 -6.17 -12.93
C TYR A 459 -34.33 -7.52 -13.19
N ASN A 460 -35.55 -7.47 -13.73
CA ASN A 460 -36.34 -8.68 -13.89
C ASN A 460 -35.64 -9.74 -14.77
N SER A 461 -34.96 -9.30 -15.82
CA SER A 461 -34.14 -10.15 -16.70
C SER A 461 -33.01 -10.86 -15.94
N THR A 462 -32.26 -10.10 -15.14
CA THR A 462 -31.12 -10.58 -14.32
C THR A 462 -31.58 -11.46 -13.16
N TRP A 463 -32.66 -11.10 -12.47
CA TRP A 463 -33.24 -11.86 -11.36
C TRP A 463 -33.63 -13.27 -11.79
N ASN A 464 -34.35 -13.38 -12.91
CA ASN A 464 -34.86 -14.66 -13.39
C ASN A 464 -33.74 -15.65 -13.70
N LYS A 465 -32.61 -15.14 -14.24
CA LYS A 465 -31.42 -15.95 -14.53
C LYS A 465 -30.67 -16.41 -13.28
N LEU A 466 -30.38 -15.46 -12.38
CA LEU A 466 -29.56 -15.72 -11.20
C LEU A 466 -30.24 -16.52 -10.09
N THR A 467 -31.57 -16.53 -10.07
CA THR A 467 -32.36 -17.16 -8.99
C THR A 467 -33.23 -18.33 -9.46
N ASN A 468 -33.20 -18.67 -10.76
CA ASN A 468 -34.11 -19.62 -11.38
C ASN A 468 -35.59 -19.29 -11.11
N MET A 469 -35.97 -18.03 -11.35
CA MET A 469 -37.33 -17.50 -11.17
C MET A 469 -37.92 -17.69 -9.76
N LYS A 470 -37.09 -17.56 -8.72
CA LYS A 470 -37.55 -17.66 -7.33
C LYS A 470 -38.68 -16.65 -7.06
N HIS A 471 -39.74 -17.09 -6.40
CA HIS A 471 -40.91 -16.27 -6.07
C HIS A 471 -40.66 -15.22 -4.97
N SER A 472 -39.62 -15.38 -4.15
CA SER A 472 -39.28 -14.40 -3.11
C SER A 472 -38.82 -13.07 -3.73
N GLU A 473 -39.06 -11.95 -3.03
CA GLU A 473 -38.62 -10.62 -3.52
C GLU A 473 -37.19 -10.28 -3.15
N ASN A 474 -36.56 -11.09 -2.30
CA ASN A 474 -35.17 -10.95 -1.87
C ASN A 474 -34.42 -12.29 -1.86
N THR A 475 -33.09 -12.20 -1.94
CA THR A 475 -32.19 -13.34 -1.82
C THR A 475 -30.79 -12.86 -1.39
N SER A 476 -29.93 -13.79 -1.01
CA SER A 476 -28.52 -13.49 -0.75
C SER A 476 -27.70 -13.78 -2.01
N CYS A 477 -26.82 -12.85 -2.38
CA CYS A 477 -25.94 -12.98 -3.53
C CYS A 477 -24.49 -12.68 -3.16
N SER A 478 -23.61 -13.08 -4.08
CA SER A 478 -22.24 -12.64 -4.15
C SER A 478 -22.03 -11.77 -5.38
N ILE A 479 -21.10 -10.82 -5.30
CA ILE A 479 -20.75 -9.90 -6.40
C ILE A 479 -19.23 -9.74 -6.45
N GLN A 480 -18.71 -9.55 -7.66
CA GLN A 480 -17.29 -9.38 -7.92
C GLN A 480 -17.07 -8.47 -9.13
N LEU A 481 -16.18 -7.48 -9.02
CA LEU A 481 -15.79 -6.64 -10.17
C LEU A 481 -14.97 -7.45 -11.16
N GLN A 482 -15.26 -7.29 -12.45
CA GLN A 482 -14.66 -8.05 -13.52
C GLN A 482 -13.94 -7.19 -14.55
N PHE A 483 -12.86 -7.75 -15.08
CA PHE A 483 -12.01 -7.14 -16.09
C PHE A 483 -12.40 -7.62 -17.49
N ARG A 484 -13.65 -7.35 -17.88
CA ARG A 484 -14.27 -7.89 -19.10
C ARG A 484 -14.57 -6.80 -20.12
N ASN A 485 -14.52 -7.19 -21.39
CA ASN A 485 -14.90 -6.35 -22.51
C ASN A 485 -16.43 -6.22 -22.58
N ILE A 486 -16.98 -5.01 -22.52
CA ILE A 486 -18.44 -4.78 -22.55
C ILE A 486 -19.04 -4.67 -23.95
N PHE A 487 -18.22 -4.54 -25.00
CA PHE A 487 -18.66 -4.32 -26.37
C PHE A 487 -18.33 -5.48 -27.30
N LYS A 488 -18.88 -5.47 -28.52
CA LYS A 488 -18.47 -6.38 -29.60
C LYS A 488 -17.14 -6.00 -30.27
N PHE A 489 -16.55 -4.87 -29.89
CA PHE A 489 -15.25 -4.40 -30.34
C PHE A 489 -14.30 -4.25 -29.14
N PRO A 490 -12.98 -4.36 -29.35
CA PRO A 490 -12.00 -4.24 -28.28
C PRO A 490 -11.71 -2.77 -27.91
N GLY A 491 -11.21 -2.56 -26.70
CA GLY A 491 -10.63 -1.29 -26.26
C GLY A 491 -11.61 -0.30 -25.61
N PRO A 492 -11.09 0.66 -24.84
CA PRO A 492 -11.90 1.69 -24.18
C PRO A 492 -12.62 2.58 -25.21
N LEU A 493 -13.78 3.10 -24.82
CA LEU A 493 -14.61 3.94 -25.68
C LEU A 493 -14.82 5.31 -25.03
N CYS A 494 -14.40 6.38 -25.70
CA CYS A 494 -14.77 7.73 -25.33
C CYS A 494 -16.12 8.13 -25.93
N TYR A 495 -16.97 8.84 -25.18
CA TYR A 495 -18.28 9.27 -25.64
C TYR A 495 -18.74 10.61 -25.05
N TYR A 496 -19.62 11.32 -25.76
CA TYR A 496 -20.34 12.49 -25.23
C TYR A 496 -21.68 12.11 -24.65
N LYS A 497 -22.05 12.64 -23.48
CA LYS A 497 -23.39 12.41 -22.90
C LYS A 497 -24.50 12.88 -23.86
N SER A 498 -25.61 12.13 -23.92
CA SER A 498 -26.79 12.49 -24.70
C SER A 498 -27.21 13.94 -24.48
N GLY A 499 -27.60 14.62 -25.55
CA GLY A 499 -28.02 16.03 -25.51
C GLY A 499 -26.89 17.05 -25.28
N THR A 500 -25.62 16.63 -25.17
CA THR A 500 -24.49 17.56 -25.02
C THR A 500 -23.67 17.76 -26.29
N LYS A 501 -23.99 17.07 -27.39
CA LYS A 501 -23.31 17.27 -28.69
C LYS A 501 -23.97 18.31 -29.59
N SER A 502 -24.44 19.43 -29.04
CA SER A 502 -25.03 20.47 -29.87
C SER A 502 -24.73 21.87 -29.33
N ALA A 503 -23.85 22.58 -30.05
CA ALA A 503 -23.84 24.04 -30.18
C ALA A 503 -23.27 24.95 -29.08
N THR A 504 -22.45 24.47 -28.13
CA THR A 504 -21.69 25.39 -27.27
C THR A 504 -20.23 24.98 -27.14
N THR A 505 -19.33 25.83 -27.62
CA THR A 505 -17.87 25.68 -27.51
C THR A 505 -17.33 25.69 -26.07
N TYR A 506 -18.21 25.92 -25.10
CA TYR A 506 -17.91 26.22 -23.71
C TYR A 506 -18.38 25.13 -22.74
N TYR A 507 -18.99 24.03 -23.23
CA TYR A 507 -19.57 23.01 -22.37
C TYR A 507 -19.52 21.61 -22.97
N HIS A 508 -18.70 20.73 -22.38
CA HIS A 508 -18.53 19.35 -22.84
C HIS A 508 -18.78 18.37 -21.69
N LYS A 509 -19.60 17.34 -21.91
CA LYS A 509 -19.72 16.20 -21.00
C LYS A 509 -19.19 14.95 -21.65
N ILE A 510 -18.03 14.49 -21.22
CA ILE A 510 -17.31 13.37 -21.83
C ILE A 510 -17.12 12.27 -20.80
N GLY A 511 -17.41 11.03 -21.21
CA GLY A 511 -17.19 9.83 -20.41
C GLY A 511 -16.33 8.81 -21.15
N ILE A 512 -15.87 7.81 -20.40
CA ILE A 512 -15.11 6.66 -20.90
C ILE A 512 -15.78 5.38 -20.43
N LEU A 513 -15.92 4.40 -21.33
CA LEU A 513 -16.45 3.07 -21.06
C LEU A 513 -15.42 2.01 -21.45
N ASN A 514 -15.68 0.76 -21.03
CA ASN A 514 -14.83 -0.39 -21.30
C ASN A 514 -13.39 -0.19 -20.79
N THR A 515 -13.27 0.29 -19.56
CA THR A 515 -11.98 0.56 -18.90
C THR A 515 -11.33 -0.69 -18.32
N TYR A 516 -11.93 -1.86 -18.54
CA TYR A 516 -11.55 -3.16 -17.97
C TYR A 516 -11.40 -3.05 -16.46
N GLY A 517 -12.48 -2.78 -15.71
CA GLY A 517 -12.46 -2.73 -14.24
C GLY A 517 -11.73 -1.53 -13.63
N ARG A 518 -10.98 -0.73 -14.40
CA ARG A 518 -10.28 0.46 -13.88
C ARG A 518 -11.27 1.59 -13.61
N ILE A 519 -11.28 2.05 -12.35
CA ILE A 519 -12.15 3.13 -11.89
C ILE A 519 -11.49 4.48 -12.22
N VAL A 520 -12.21 5.33 -12.95
CA VAL A 520 -11.73 6.68 -13.30
C VAL A 520 -11.77 7.55 -12.05
N SER A 521 -10.65 8.18 -11.70
CA SER A 521 -10.53 9.08 -10.54
C SER A 521 -10.61 10.56 -10.94
N GLY A 522 -10.37 10.89 -12.21
CA GLY A 522 -10.52 12.24 -12.72
C GLY A 522 -10.32 12.32 -14.24
N ALA A 523 -10.65 13.47 -14.81
CA ALA A 523 -10.44 13.77 -16.22
C ALA A 523 -9.94 15.21 -16.40
N THR A 524 -9.03 15.42 -17.35
CA THR A 524 -8.49 16.75 -17.66
C THR A 524 -8.43 16.98 -19.17
N ILE A 525 -8.67 18.22 -19.61
CA ILE A 525 -8.33 18.70 -20.96
C ILE A 525 -7.44 19.92 -20.76
N ASP A 526 -6.28 19.97 -21.42
CA ASP A 526 -5.32 21.09 -21.31
C ASP A 526 -4.94 21.45 -19.85
N LYS A 527 -4.78 20.42 -19.00
CA LYS A 527 -4.51 20.53 -17.55
C LYS A 527 -5.64 21.17 -16.71
N GLN A 528 -6.77 21.54 -17.32
CA GLN A 528 -7.98 21.97 -16.63
C GLN A 528 -8.76 20.73 -16.15
N PRO A 529 -9.05 20.60 -14.84
CA PRO A 529 -9.80 19.46 -14.32
C PRO A 529 -11.29 19.57 -14.63
N ALA A 530 -11.91 18.43 -14.91
CA ALA A 530 -13.35 18.31 -15.03
C ALA A 530 -14.02 18.15 -13.67
N HIS A 531 -15.30 18.54 -13.57
CA HIS A 531 -16.11 18.32 -12.38
C HIS A 531 -17.06 17.13 -12.59
N PRO A 532 -17.12 16.15 -11.66
CA PRO A 532 -18.16 15.13 -11.70
C PRO A 532 -19.53 15.79 -11.42
N ARG A 533 -20.53 15.56 -12.28
CA ARG A 533 -21.89 16.11 -12.09
C ARG A 533 -22.90 14.98 -11.91
N GLY A 534 -23.40 14.81 -10.68
CA GLY A 534 -24.53 13.95 -10.37
C GLY A 534 -24.18 12.46 -10.29
N VAL A 535 -25.11 11.60 -10.71
CA VAL A 535 -25.01 10.12 -10.65
C VAL A 535 -24.45 9.47 -11.94
N ASN A 536 -24.03 10.28 -12.91
CA ASN A 536 -23.69 9.83 -14.26
C ASN A 536 -22.18 9.56 -14.45
N ALA A 537 -21.85 8.67 -15.39
CA ALA A 537 -20.47 8.27 -15.72
C ALA A 537 -19.63 9.32 -16.49
N SER A 538 -20.15 10.54 -16.66
CA SER A 538 -19.55 11.58 -17.52
C SER A 538 -19.01 12.76 -16.70
N TYR A 539 -17.88 13.30 -17.13
CA TYR A 539 -17.23 14.46 -16.53
C TYR A 539 -17.58 15.74 -17.28
N ALA A 540 -17.93 16.80 -16.55
CA ALA A 540 -18.29 18.09 -17.11
C ALA A 540 -17.06 19.02 -17.18
N PHE A 541 -16.78 19.53 -18.36
CA PHE A 541 -15.74 20.50 -18.65
C PHE A 541 -16.42 21.86 -18.89
N ASP A 542 -16.39 22.69 -17.84
CA ASP A 542 -17.11 23.97 -17.73
C ASP A 542 -16.14 25.16 -17.81
N PHE A 543 -15.35 25.24 -18.88
CA PHE A 543 -14.36 26.29 -19.11
C PHE A 543 -14.40 26.80 -20.56
N ASP A 544 -13.61 27.84 -20.88
CA ASP A 544 -13.53 28.47 -22.21
C ASP A 544 -13.32 27.46 -23.36
N PHE A 545 -13.40 27.93 -24.61
CA PHE A 545 -13.24 27.16 -25.86
C PHE A 545 -12.44 25.86 -25.73
N VAL A 546 -13.10 24.70 -25.88
CA VAL A 546 -12.43 23.40 -25.94
C VAL A 546 -12.06 23.07 -27.38
N ASP A 547 -10.77 23.09 -27.68
CA ASP A 547 -10.22 22.66 -28.96
C ASP A 547 -10.38 21.14 -29.14
N ILE A 548 -11.11 20.72 -30.18
CA ILE A 548 -11.45 19.32 -30.46
C ILE A 548 -10.24 18.45 -30.84
N ASP A 549 -9.11 19.07 -31.22
CA ASP A 549 -7.86 18.37 -31.49
C ASP A 549 -7.02 18.14 -30.23
N LYS A 550 -7.42 18.71 -29.08
CA LYS A 550 -6.78 18.44 -27.78
C LYS A 550 -7.16 17.06 -27.26
N GLU A 551 -6.32 16.57 -26.35
CA GLU A 551 -6.55 15.32 -25.66
C GLU A 551 -7.36 15.52 -24.39
N VAL A 552 -8.41 14.71 -24.23
CA VAL A 552 -9.00 14.42 -22.93
C VAL A 552 -8.22 13.28 -22.31
N ILE A 553 -7.69 13.51 -21.11
CA ILE A 553 -6.89 12.56 -20.35
C ILE A 553 -7.71 12.09 -19.16
N PHE A 554 -8.06 10.81 -19.15
CA PHE A 554 -8.67 10.14 -18.01
C PHE A 554 -7.57 9.59 -17.11
N THR A 555 -7.64 9.90 -15.82
CA THR A 555 -6.75 9.33 -14.79
C THR A 555 -7.55 8.28 -14.02
N PHE A 556 -6.95 7.12 -13.79
CA PHE A 556 -7.56 6.02 -13.03
C PHE A 556 -7.11 6.03 -11.57
N ALA A 557 -7.80 5.27 -10.72
CA ALA A 557 -7.49 5.16 -9.29
C ALA A 557 -6.09 4.59 -9.01
N ASP A 558 -5.51 3.85 -9.95
CA ASP A 558 -4.13 3.32 -9.91
C ASP A 558 -3.08 4.31 -10.45
N ASN A 559 -3.47 5.58 -10.68
CA ASN A 559 -2.69 6.66 -11.29
C ASN A 559 -2.31 6.46 -12.76
N THR A 560 -2.78 5.39 -13.42
CA THR A 560 -2.60 5.27 -14.86
C THR A 560 -3.48 6.23 -15.62
N LYS A 561 -3.11 6.49 -16.87
CA LYS A 561 -3.79 7.46 -17.72
C LYS A 561 -4.14 6.84 -19.05
N HIS A 562 -5.26 7.25 -19.60
CA HIS A 562 -5.64 6.93 -20.96
C HIS A 562 -6.21 8.19 -21.63
N SER A 563 -5.74 8.49 -22.85
CA SER A 563 -6.13 9.69 -23.56
C SER A 563 -6.84 9.38 -24.87
N PHE A 564 -7.75 10.28 -25.23
CA PHE A 564 -8.39 10.34 -26.54
C PHE A 564 -8.30 11.77 -27.05
N ARG A 565 -8.24 11.96 -28.37
CA ARG A 565 -8.57 13.29 -28.91
C ARG A 565 -10.05 13.55 -28.70
N VAL A 566 -10.42 14.77 -28.35
CA VAL A 566 -11.82 15.14 -28.07
C VAL A 566 -12.73 14.86 -29.29
N ARG A 567 -12.20 14.96 -30.51
CA ARG A 567 -12.88 14.57 -31.77
C ARG A 567 -13.15 13.07 -31.95
N GLU A 568 -12.42 12.19 -31.24
CA GLU A 568 -12.56 10.74 -31.32
C GLU A 568 -13.70 10.22 -30.45
N CYS A 569 -14.20 11.04 -29.52
CA CYS A 569 -15.30 10.68 -28.64
C CYS A 569 -16.62 10.59 -29.42
N LEU A 570 -17.28 9.43 -29.34
CA LEU A 570 -18.49 9.14 -30.10
C LEU A 570 -19.72 9.83 -29.51
N THR A 571 -20.73 10.02 -30.35
CA THR A 571 -21.98 10.65 -29.95
C THR A 571 -23.16 9.85 -30.38
N TYR A 572 -24.20 9.92 -29.55
CA TYR A 572 -25.37 9.09 -29.67
C TYR A 572 -26.62 9.93 -29.40
N GLU A 573 -27.73 9.56 -30.03
CA GLU A 573 -28.99 10.31 -29.95
C GLU A 573 -29.87 9.83 -28.79
N HIS A 574 -29.71 8.57 -28.37
CA HIS A 574 -30.57 7.92 -27.37
C HIS A 574 -29.77 7.11 -26.35
N GLU A 575 -30.16 7.22 -25.09
CA GLU A 575 -29.59 6.40 -24.01
C GLU A 575 -30.09 4.95 -24.11
N GLN A 576 -29.25 3.99 -23.70
CA GLN A 576 -29.62 2.59 -23.67
C GLN A 576 -30.66 2.37 -22.57
N ILE A 577 -31.84 1.86 -22.97
CA ILE A 577 -32.87 1.43 -22.01
C ILE A 577 -32.54 0.00 -21.56
N TRP A 578 -32.40 -0.18 -20.25
CA TRP A 578 -32.10 -1.45 -19.61
C TRP A 578 -33.36 -2.05 -18.96
N ARG A 579 -33.59 -3.36 -19.13
CA ARG A 579 -34.81 -4.08 -18.71
C ARG A 579 -34.50 -5.40 -18.03
#